data_AF-A0A8H5TX42-F1
#
_entry.id   AF-A0A8H5TX42-F1
#
_cell.length_a   1.000
_cell.length_b   1.000
_cell.length_c   1.000
_cell.angle_alpha   90.00
_cell.angle_beta   90.00
_cell.angle_gamma   90.00
#
_symmetry.space_group_name_H-M   'P 1'
#
loop_
_entity.id
_entity.type
_entity.pdbx_description
1 polymer ?
#
loop_
_entity_poly.entity_id
_entity_poly.type
_entity_poly.pdbx_seq_one_letter_code
_entity_poly.pdbx_strand_id
1 'polypeptide(L)'
;MLANSLLVLASATLALASPLATFGPGSSCKPGKPAPVLPVNGGATELPAPPQGVALKHIAFGFGIQNYTCADAAATPAAIGALAVLYDITHLYPGQGPSSLTPDKWASFTGDVLSTGKVPLNLNTNGVGASTTNPFPKKQDLKVQGLQKKLPYLGHHFFNAAGVPTFDLDKANQLLVCKKLDGIKAPSTASAGPDGTGAVDWLYLGDAGGSIGVSYVYRVNTAGGVSHGCKAKGTDSTSYSTLYWFYG
;
A
#
# COMPACT_ATOMS: atom_id res chain seq x y z
N MET A 1 52.66 31.32 61.29
CA MET A 1 51.28 31.85 61.19
C MET A 1 50.37 30.62 61.10
N LEU A 2 49.98 30.02 62.22
CA LEU A 2 48.69 30.22 62.90
C LEU A 2 47.53 30.04 61.89
N ALA A 3 47.11 28.80 61.64
CA ALA A 3 46.08 28.04 62.37
C ALA A 3 44.65 28.46 61.98
N ASN A 4 43.86 27.50 61.49
CA ASN A 4 42.46 27.33 61.90
C ASN A 4 41.94 25.96 61.45
N SER A 5 41.95 25.03 62.38
CA SER A 5 41.09 23.85 62.40
C SER A 5 39.68 24.27 62.80
N LEU A 6 38.65 23.69 62.20
CA LEU A 6 37.32 23.60 62.82
C LEU A 6 36.67 22.26 62.45
N LEU A 7 36.61 21.41 63.47
CA LEU A 7 35.80 20.21 63.61
C LEU A 7 34.31 20.59 63.59
N VAL A 8 33.45 19.83 62.92
CA VAL A 8 31.99 19.87 63.16
C VAL A 8 31.46 18.45 63.35
N LEU A 9 30.67 18.33 64.42
CA LEU A 9 30.16 17.12 65.04
C LEU A 9 29.13 16.36 64.19
N ALA A 10 29.07 15.04 64.41
CA ALA A 10 27.97 14.18 64.03
C ALA A 10 26.65 14.58 64.72
N SER A 11 25.53 14.42 64.02
CA SER A 11 24.20 14.36 64.62
C SER A 11 23.42 13.23 63.96
N ALA A 12 23.16 12.18 64.73
CA ALA A 12 22.30 11.08 64.37
C ALA A 12 20.84 11.47 64.65
N THR A 13 19.99 11.43 63.63
CA THR A 13 18.53 11.48 63.79
C THR A 13 17.95 10.11 63.48
N LEU A 14 17.47 9.41 64.52
CA LEU A 14 16.54 8.30 64.37
C LEU A 14 15.17 8.86 63.96
N ALA A 15 14.57 8.31 62.90
CA ALA A 15 13.13 8.36 62.66
C ALA A 15 12.60 6.94 62.41
N LEU A 16 11.51 6.63 63.09
CA LEU A 16 10.85 5.31 63.20
C LEU A 16 9.94 5.00 62.00
N ALA A 17 9.93 3.72 61.59
CA ALA A 17 8.85 2.86 61.03
C ALA A 17 7.76 3.47 60.09
N SER A 18 7.28 2.84 59.00
CA SER A 18 6.71 1.47 58.87
C SER A 18 6.48 1.13 57.35
N PRO A 19 5.75 0.07 56.92
CA PRO A 19 6.22 -0.89 55.91
C PRO A 19 5.54 -0.80 54.51
N LEU A 20 6.07 -1.61 53.58
CA LEU A 20 5.41 -2.21 52.41
C LEU A 20 4.77 -1.27 51.37
N ALA A 21 5.49 -1.10 50.26
CA ALA A 21 4.95 -1.44 48.96
C ALA A 21 6.07 -2.03 48.11
N THR A 22 6.17 -3.35 48.11
CA THR A 22 6.76 -4.08 46.99
C THR A 22 6.04 -3.62 45.72
N PHE A 23 6.71 -2.84 44.88
CA PHE A 23 6.29 -2.69 43.49
C PHE A 23 6.41 -4.06 42.86
N GLY A 24 5.30 -4.80 42.85
CA GLY A 24 5.18 -6.03 42.10
C GLY A 24 5.48 -5.74 40.63
N PRO A 25 5.94 -6.75 39.86
CA PRO A 25 6.05 -6.66 38.42
C PRO A 25 4.65 -6.63 37.81
N GLY A 26 4.01 -5.46 37.86
CA GLY A 26 2.68 -5.20 37.33
C GLY A 26 2.78 -4.39 36.06
N SER A 27 3.02 -5.04 34.94
CA SER A 27 2.10 -4.92 33.80
C SER A 27 2.60 -5.88 32.72
N SER A 28 1.77 -6.85 32.39
CA SER A 28 1.94 -7.65 31.19
C SER A 28 1.90 -6.70 30.00
N CYS A 29 3.07 -6.39 29.43
CA CYS A 29 3.13 -5.94 28.04
C CYS A 29 2.66 -7.10 27.19
N LYS A 30 1.35 -7.30 27.07
CA LYS A 30 0.79 -8.03 25.93
C LYS A 30 1.30 -7.27 24.72
N PRO A 31 2.10 -7.87 23.83
CA PRO A 31 2.51 -7.20 22.62
C PRO A 31 1.22 -6.82 21.87
N GLY A 32 0.98 -5.53 21.70
CA GLY A 32 -0.05 -5.06 20.80
C GLY A 32 0.25 -5.55 19.38
N LYS A 33 -0.76 -5.58 18.51
CA LYS A 33 -0.53 -5.85 17.09
C LYS A 33 0.48 -4.82 16.55
N PRO A 34 1.51 -5.23 15.79
CA PRO A 34 2.44 -4.28 15.21
C PRO A 34 1.67 -3.31 14.32
N ALA A 35 1.99 -2.01 14.40
CA ALA A 35 1.42 -1.04 13.48
C ALA A 35 1.96 -1.34 12.07
N PRO A 36 1.10 -1.43 11.04
CA PRO A 36 1.59 -1.61 9.68
C PRO A 36 2.44 -0.42 9.24
N VAL A 37 3.63 -0.73 8.71
CA VAL A 37 4.58 0.25 8.19
C VAL A 37 4.69 0.07 6.68
N LEU A 38 4.79 1.20 5.96
CA LEU A 38 5.06 1.18 4.52
C LEU A 38 6.30 0.33 4.22
N PRO A 39 6.27 -0.47 3.16
CA PRO A 39 7.43 -1.24 2.73
C PRO A 39 8.53 -0.29 2.23
N VAL A 40 9.78 -0.70 2.45
CA VAL A 40 10.96 -0.04 1.86
C VAL A 40 11.21 -0.60 0.45
N ASN A 41 11.58 0.27 -0.47
CA ASN A 41 11.97 -0.08 -1.84
C ASN A 41 13.31 -0.82 -1.86
N GLY A 42 14.25 -0.41 -1.00
CA GLY A 42 15.61 -0.94 -0.94
C GLY A 42 16.51 -0.49 -2.10
N GLY A 43 16.04 0.46 -2.91
CA GLY A 43 16.79 1.09 -4.00
C GLY A 43 17.57 2.33 -3.56
N ALA A 44 17.98 3.14 -4.53
CA ALA A 44 18.71 4.40 -4.28
C ALA A 44 17.84 5.49 -3.63
N THR A 45 16.52 5.38 -3.76
CA THR A 45 15.54 6.37 -3.28
C THR A 45 14.34 5.67 -2.67
N GLU A 46 13.70 6.30 -1.70
CA GLU A 46 12.47 5.84 -1.04
C GLU A 46 11.34 6.85 -1.22
N LEU A 47 10.09 6.38 -1.16
CA LEU A 47 8.95 7.29 -1.08
C LEU A 47 8.96 8.01 0.28
N PRO A 48 8.47 9.26 0.35
CA PRO A 48 8.38 9.98 1.62
C PRO A 48 7.44 9.26 2.59
N ALA A 49 7.74 9.35 3.88
CA ALA A 49 6.86 8.83 4.93
C ALA A 49 5.45 9.48 4.86
N PRO A 50 4.40 8.78 5.37
CA PRO A 50 3.08 9.37 5.49
C PRO A 50 3.13 10.72 6.22
N PRO A 51 2.37 11.74 5.78
CA PRO A 51 2.31 13.02 6.48
C PRO A 51 2.01 12.88 7.97
N GLN A 52 2.46 13.84 8.77
CA GLN A 52 2.10 13.85 10.20
C GLN A 52 0.59 14.06 10.37
N GLY A 53 0.02 13.41 11.38
CA GLY A 53 -1.39 13.59 11.74
C GLY A 53 -2.40 12.80 10.91
N VAL A 54 -1.98 11.99 9.93
CA VAL A 54 -2.87 11.04 9.23
C VAL A 54 -2.75 9.63 9.78
N ALA A 55 -3.84 8.86 9.68
CA ALA A 55 -3.89 7.46 10.08
C ALA A 55 -4.07 6.55 8.87
N LEU A 56 -3.47 5.36 8.94
CA LEU A 56 -3.73 4.30 7.96
C LEU A 56 -5.21 3.89 8.06
N LYS A 57 -5.94 3.97 6.95
CA LYS A 57 -7.34 3.55 6.85
C LYS A 57 -7.45 2.13 6.30
N HIS A 58 -6.76 1.86 5.18
CA HIS A 58 -6.83 0.59 4.46
C HIS A 58 -5.48 0.24 3.83
N ILE A 59 -5.17 -1.05 3.79
CA ILE A 59 -4.23 -1.61 2.82
C ILE A 59 -5.06 -2.42 1.83
N ALA A 60 -5.10 -1.97 0.58
CA ALA A 60 -5.86 -2.62 -0.47
C ALA A 60 -4.95 -3.32 -1.47
N PHE A 61 -5.33 -4.53 -1.87
CA PHE A 61 -4.80 -5.18 -3.05
C PHE A 61 -5.53 -4.66 -4.27
N GLY A 62 -4.81 -4.01 -5.20
CA GLY A 62 -5.33 -3.65 -6.51
C GLY A 62 -4.97 -4.70 -7.55
N PHE A 63 -5.95 -5.15 -8.33
CA PHE A 63 -5.74 -6.09 -9.43
C PHE A 63 -6.47 -5.60 -10.69
N GLY A 64 -5.73 -5.40 -11.78
CA GLY A 64 -6.27 -4.73 -12.95
C GLY A 64 -5.31 -4.63 -14.13
N ILE A 65 -5.44 -3.54 -14.89
CA ILE A 65 -4.62 -3.22 -16.07
C ILE A 65 -4.10 -1.78 -16.03
N GLN A 66 -2.93 -1.60 -16.63
CA GLN A 66 -2.36 -0.31 -17.00
C GLN A 66 -2.54 -0.11 -18.51
N ASN A 67 -3.04 1.05 -18.93
CA ASN A 67 -3.33 1.36 -20.33
C ASN A 67 -2.35 2.40 -20.87
N TYR A 68 -1.93 2.19 -22.12
CA TYR A 68 -0.98 3.05 -22.81
C TYR A 68 -1.45 3.35 -24.24
N THR A 69 -0.90 4.42 -24.82
CA THR A 69 -1.00 4.73 -26.24
C THR A 69 0.38 4.90 -26.86
N CYS A 70 0.44 4.61 -28.16
CA CYS A 70 1.61 4.76 -29.00
C CYS A 70 1.26 5.67 -30.17
N ALA A 71 2.06 6.73 -30.37
CA ALA A 71 1.88 7.66 -31.47
C ALA A 71 2.29 7.04 -32.82
N ASP A 72 3.36 6.23 -32.81
CA ASP A 72 3.93 5.52 -33.95
C ASP A 72 4.78 4.33 -33.47
N ALA A 73 5.48 3.68 -34.39
CA ALA A 73 6.45 2.62 -34.07
C ALA A 73 7.73 3.23 -33.46
N ALA A 74 8.26 2.61 -32.41
CA ALA A 74 9.40 3.07 -31.62
C ALA A 74 9.19 4.34 -30.77
N ALA A 75 7.99 4.94 -30.77
CA ALA A 75 7.62 5.94 -29.77
C ALA A 75 7.78 5.43 -28.32
N THR A 76 7.95 6.37 -27.40
CA THR A 76 7.81 6.06 -25.97
C THR A 76 6.32 5.87 -25.64
N PRO A 77 5.90 4.74 -25.04
CA PRO A 77 4.51 4.54 -24.65
C PRO A 77 4.05 5.61 -23.66
N ALA A 78 2.90 6.25 -23.94
CA ALA A 78 2.29 7.22 -23.03
C ALA A 78 1.23 6.52 -22.17
N ALA A 79 1.36 6.59 -20.84
CA ALA A 79 0.33 6.07 -19.94
C ALA A 79 -0.94 6.93 -20.05
N ILE A 80 -2.08 6.29 -20.31
CA ILE A 80 -3.38 6.97 -20.46
C ILE A 80 -4.38 6.63 -19.33
N GLY A 81 -4.00 5.76 -18.41
CA GLY A 81 -4.78 5.47 -17.23
C GLY A 81 -4.61 4.04 -16.74
N ALA A 82 -5.35 3.71 -15.69
CA ALA A 82 -5.39 2.38 -15.11
C ALA A 82 -6.83 2.05 -14.70
N LEU A 83 -7.12 0.76 -14.65
CA LEU A 83 -8.35 0.22 -14.09
C LEU A 83 -7.98 -0.90 -13.14
N ALA A 84 -8.55 -0.93 -11.94
CA ALA A 84 -8.38 -2.05 -11.02
C ALA A 84 -9.57 -2.22 -10.07
N VAL A 85 -9.84 -3.46 -9.68
CA VAL A 85 -10.69 -3.75 -8.53
C VAL A 85 -9.80 -3.79 -7.28
N LEU A 86 -10.30 -3.21 -6.20
CA LEU A 86 -9.61 -3.06 -4.93
C LEU A 86 -10.21 -4.01 -3.90
N TYR A 87 -9.36 -4.69 -3.15
CA TYR A 87 -9.75 -5.63 -2.10
C TYR A 87 -9.04 -5.30 -0.80
N ASP A 88 -9.74 -5.26 0.33
CA ASP A 88 -9.13 -4.95 1.63
C ASP A 88 -8.31 -6.15 2.13
N ILE A 89 -7.00 -5.94 2.26
CA ILE A 89 -6.05 -6.94 2.76
C ILE A 89 -5.37 -6.49 4.05
N THR A 90 -5.88 -5.48 4.75
CA THR A 90 -5.31 -4.97 6.00
C THR A 90 -5.12 -6.09 7.03
N HIS A 91 -6.07 -7.01 7.08
CA HIS A 91 -6.04 -8.19 7.97
C HIS A 91 -4.98 -9.25 7.60
N LEU A 92 -4.43 -9.19 6.39
CA LEU A 92 -3.36 -10.08 5.92
C LEU A 92 -1.96 -9.53 6.24
N TYR A 93 -1.84 -8.27 6.67
CA TYR A 93 -0.54 -7.71 7.04
C TYR A 93 0.11 -8.54 8.16
N PRO A 94 1.44 -8.75 8.14
CA PRO A 94 2.13 -9.55 9.15
C PRO A 94 1.83 -9.12 10.59
N GLY A 95 1.55 -10.09 11.47
CA GLY A 95 1.30 -9.86 12.90
C GLY A 95 -0.08 -9.31 13.28
N GLN A 96 -1.00 -9.12 12.33
CA GLN A 96 -2.37 -8.64 12.61
C GLN A 96 -3.31 -9.71 13.20
N GLY A 97 -3.02 -11.00 13.03
CA GLY A 97 -3.80 -12.07 13.63
C GLY A 97 -3.63 -13.42 12.92
N PRO A 98 -4.54 -14.38 13.15
CA PRO A 98 -4.44 -15.73 12.59
C PRO A 98 -4.50 -15.81 11.05
N SER A 99 -5.06 -14.79 10.39
CA SER A 99 -5.10 -14.69 8.93
C SER A 99 -3.88 -13.99 8.33
N SER A 100 -2.95 -13.48 9.15
CA SER A 100 -1.79 -12.75 8.66
C SER A 100 -0.90 -13.63 7.80
N LEU A 101 -0.37 -13.03 6.74
CA LEU A 101 0.70 -13.64 5.95
C LEU A 101 2.02 -13.55 6.70
N THR A 102 2.92 -14.48 6.40
CA THR A 102 4.34 -14.31 6.77
C THR A 102 4.91 -13.11 6.01
N PRO A 103 5.98 -12.47 6.53
CA PRO A 103 6.65 -11.37 5.82
C PRO A 103 7.00 -11.71 4.36
N ASP A 104 7.53 -12.90 4.10
CA ASP A 104 7.89 -13.33 2.74
C ASP A 104 6.66 -13.45 1.83
N LYS A 105 5.57 -14.03 2.34
CA LYS A 105 4.31 -14.14 1.58
C LYS A 105 3.62 -12.81 1.38
N TRP A 106 3.77 -11.88 2.31
CA TRP A 106 3.31 -10.50 2.14
C TRP A 106 4.12 -9.79 1.04
N ALA A 107 5.45 -9.95 1.04
CA ALA A 107 6.33 -9.34 0.06
C ALA A 107 6.10 -9.87 -1.36
N SER A 108 5.89 -11.19 -1.52
CA SER A 108 5.61 -11.82 -2.83
C SER A 108 4.16 -11.74 -3.29
N PHE A 109 3.24 -11.28 -2.42
CA PHE A 109 1.80 -11.41 -2.60
C PHE A 109 1.30 -10.93 -3.97
N THR A 110 1.72 -9.74 -4.39
CA THR A 110 1.23 -9.12 -5.64
C THR A 110 1.67 -9.90 -6.87
N GLY A 111 2.93 -10.34 -6.92
CA GLY A 111 3.45 -11.20 -7.99
C GLY A 111 2.80 -12.59 -8.03
N ASP A 112 2.65 -13.22 -6.86
CA ASP A 112 2.02 -14.54 -6.73
C ASP A 112 0.56 -14.53 -7.22
N VAL A 113 -0.22 -13.51 -6.82
CA VAL A 113 -1.61 -13.38 -7.26
C VAL A 113 -1.71 -12.99 -8.74
N LEU A 114 -0.83 -12.12 -9.23
CA LEU A 114 -0.85 -11.71 -10.64
C LEU A 114 -0.53 -12.89 -11.59
N SER A 115 0.39 -13.76 -11.20
CA SER A 115 0.82 -14.91 -12.01
C SER A 115 -0.20 -16.05 -12.07
N THR A 116 -1.06 -16.18 -11.06
CA THR A 116 -2.01 -17.31 -10.93
C THR A 116 -3.47 -16.88 -11.07
N GLY A 117 -3.77 -15.61 -10.83
CA GLY A 117 -5.12 -15.05 -10.82
C GLY A 117 -5.60 -14.60 -12.19
N LYS A 118 -6.91 -14.42 -12.32
CA LYS A 118 -7.53 -13.76 -13.47
C LYS A 118 -7.82 -12.30 -13.13
N VAL A 119 -7.42 -11.39 -14.02
CA VAL A 119 -7.72 -9.96 -13.88
C VAL A 119 -9.24 -9.76 -13.73
N PRO A 120 -9.72 -9.12 -12.65
CA PRO A 120 -11.15 -9.01 -12.35
C PRO A 120 -11.81 -7.84 -13.10
N LEU A 121 -11.65 -7.80 -14.42
CA LEU A 121 -12.23 -6.79 -15.30
C LEU A 121 -13.00 -7.46 -16.45
N ASN A 122 -13.99 -6.76 -17.01
CA ASN A 122 -14.63 -7.17 -18.25
C ASN A 122 -13.70 -6.81 -19.42
N LEU A 123 -12.74 -7.70 -19.70
CA LEU A 123 -11.76 -7.54 -20.79
C LEU A 123 -12.43 -7.65 -22.16
N ASN A 124 -11.91 -6.90 -23.14
CA ASN A 124 -12.42 -6.94 -24.52
C ASN A 124 -12.07 -8.30 -25.16
N THR A 125 -13.07 -9.02 -25.69
CA THR A 125 -12.85 -10.33 -26.32
C THR A 125 -11.90 -10.27 -27.52
N ASN A 126 -12.02 -9.22 -28.33
CA ASN A 126 -11.26 -9.03 -29.58
C ASN A 126 -10.50 -7.69 -29.58
N GLY A 127 -10.01 -7.24 -28.43
CA GLY A 127 -9.36 -5.94 -28.30
C GLY A 127 -8.42 -5.82 -27.11
N VAL A 128 -7.75 -4.68 -27.04
CA VAL A 128 -6.83 -4.34 -25.95
C VAL A 128 -7.61 -3.79 -24.76
N GLY A 129 -7.22 -4.19 -23.54
CA GLY A 129 -7.77 -3.65 -22.30
C GLY A 129 -9.19 -4.08 -21.97
N ALA A 130 -9.88 -3.26 -21.16
CA ALA A 130 -11.23 -3.51 -20.68
C ALA A 130 -12.31 -2.76 -21.48
N SER A 131 -13.57 -3.17 -21.31
CA SER A 131 -14.73 -2.48 -21.86
C SER A 131 -14.74 -1.00 -21.44
N THR A 132 -14.99 -0.10 -22.39
CA THR A 132 -15.05 1.35 -22.13
C THR A 132 -16.34 1.81 -21.46
N THR A 133 -17.40 0.99 -21.54
CA THR A 133 -18.72 1.32 -20.99
C THR A 133 -19.07 0.51 -19.76
N ASN A 134 -18.49 -0.68 -19.60
CA ASN A 134 -18.73 -1.56 -18.46
C ASN A 134 -17.45 -2.31 -18.04
N PRO A 135 -16.40 -1.60 -17.57
CA PRO A 135 -15.11 -2.23 -17.28
C PRO A 135 -15.12 -3.16 -16.05
N PHE A 136 -15.99 -2.90 -15.07
CA PHE A 136 -16.01 -3.62 -13.80
C PHE A 136 -17.09 -4.71 -13.79
N PRO A 137 -16.77 -5.94 -13.36
CA PRO A 137 -17.77 -6.98 -13.15
C PRO A 137 -18.61 -6.66 -11.91
N LYS A 138 -19.58 -7.53 -11.59
CA LYS A 138 -20.34 -7.44 -10.34
C LYS A 138 -19.39 -7.42 -9.14
N LYS A 139 -19.61 -6.49 -8.21
CA LYS A 139 -18.87 -6.37 -6.95
C LYS A 139 -18.91 -7.70 -6.18
N GLN A 140 -17.75 -8.28 -5.95
CA GLN A 140 -17.61 -9.58 -5.28
C GLN A 140 -16.23 -9.74 -4.68
N ASP A 141 -16.13 -10.52 -3.60
CA ASP A 141 -14.86 -10.86 -2.96
C ASP A 141 -13.99 -11.75 -3.87
N LEU A 142 -12.68 -11.54 -3.82
CA LEU A 142 -11.71 -12.28 -4.62
C LEU A 142 -11.31 -13.59 -3.94
N LYS A 143 -11.44 -14.71 -4.64
CA LYS A 143 -10.81 -15.97 -4.23
C LYS A 143 -9.37 -15.99 -4.75
N VAL A 144 -8.42 -16.06 -3.83
CA VAL A 144 -6.99 -16.21 -4.14
C VAL A 144 -6.55 -17.64 -3.81
N GLN A 145 -5.78 -18.25 -4.70
CA GLN A 145 -5.22 -19.58 -4.46
C GLN A 145 -4.28 -19.55 -3.25
N GLY A 146 -4.45 -20.50 -2.33
CA GLY A 146 -3.65 -20.59 -1.11
C GLY A 146 -4.18 -19.77 0.07
N LEU A 147 -5.15 -18.89 -0.13
CA LEU A 147 -5.85 -18.22 0.98
C LEU A 147 -7.13 -18.98 1.35
N GLN A 148 -7.34 -19.17 2.66
CA GLN A 148 -8.54 -19.81 3.19
C GLN A 148 -9.78 -18.92 3.06
N LYS A 149 -9.59 -17.61 3.28
CA LYS A 149 -10.65 -16.60 3.18
C LYS A 149 -10.52 -15.83 1.87
N LYS A 150 -11.67 -15.44 1.31
CA LYS A 150 -11.70 -14.50 0.18
C LYS A 150 -11.27 -13.11 0.64
N LEU A 151 -10.69 -12.34 -0.27
CA LEU A 151 -10.37 -10.94 -0.02
C LEU A 151 -11.65 -10.10 -0.17
N PRO A 152 -12.07 -9.37 0.87
CA PRO A 152 -13.26 -8.53 0.80
C PRO A 152 -13.15 -7.48 -0.30
N TYR A 153 -14.19 -7.34 -1.14
CA TYR A 153 -14.29 -6.22 -2.07
C TYR A 153 -14.25 -4.88 -1.29
N LEU A 154 -13.44 -3.93 -1.77
CA LEU A 154 -13.32 -2.59 -1.18
C LEU A 154 -13.80 -1.49 -2.13
N GLY A 155 -13.53 -1.60 -3.43
CA GLY A 155 -13.82 -0.52 -4.37
C GLY A 155 -13.17 -0.66 -5.73
N HIS A 156 -13.04 0.45 -6.44
CA HIS A 156 -12.44 0.52 -7.77
C HIS A 156 -11.41 1.65 -7.88
N HIS A 157 -10.39 1.44 -8.70
CA HIS A 157 -9.49 2.47 -9.19
C HIS A 157 -9.72 2.70 -10.68
N PHE A 158 -9.87 3.96 -11.09
CA PHE A 158 -10.06 4.37 -12.48
C PHE A 158 -9.61 5.82 -12.68
N PHE A 159 -9.59 6.28 -13.94
CA PHE A 159 -9.39 7.69 -14.26
C PHE A 159 -10.75 8.30 -14.61
N ASN A 160 -11.12 9.41 -13.96
CA ASN A 160 -12.42 10.05 -14.22
C ASN A 160 -12.44 10.75 -15.60
N ALA A 161 -13.57 11.36 -15.95
CA ALA A 161 -13.73 12.05 -17.24
C ALA A 161 -12.72 13.18 -17.50
N ALA A 162 -12.12 13.73 -16.45
CA ALA A 162 -11.06 14.75 -16.54
C ALA A 162 -9.64 14.14 -16.59
N GLY A 163 -9.51 12.81 -16.67
CA GLY A 163 -8.23 12.10 -16.66
C GLY A 163 -7.54 12.11 -15.29
N VAL A 164 -8.29 12.33 -14.21
CA VAL A 164 -7.73 12.35 -12.85
C VAL A 164 -7.85 10.96 -12.23
N PRO A 165 -6.76 10.39 -11.67
CA PRO A 165 -6.82 9.10 -10.99
C PRO A 165 -7.72 9.19 -9.76
N THR A 166 -8.65 8.25 -9.67
CA THR A 166 -9.68 8.20 -8.65
C THR A 166 -9.71 6.81 -8.02
N PHE A 167 -9.83 6.76 -6.70
CA PHE A 167 -10.11 5.56 -5.93
C PHE A 167 -11.47 5.74 -5.28
N ASP A 168 -12.46 5.01 -5.76
CA ASP A 168 -13.79 4.93 -5.16
C ASP A 168 -13.83 3.71 -4.24
N LEU A 169 -13.63 3.94 -2.94
CA LEU A 169 -13.68 2.91 -1.90
C LEU A 169 -15.12 2.80 -1.39
N ASP A 170 -16.04 2.48 -2.30
CA ASP A 170 -17.48 2.54 -2.06
C ASP A 170 -17.93 1.71 -0.87
N LYS A 171 -17.25 0.60 -0.57
CA LYS A 171 -17.56 -0.25 0.58
C LYS A 171 -17.35 0.46 1.92
N ALA A 172 -16.47 1.45 1.94
CA ALA A 172 -16.12 2.27 3.10
C ALA A 172 -16.76 3.68 3.03
N ASN A 173 -17.56 3.99 2.01
CA ASN A 173 -18.07 5.35 1.73
C ASN A 173 -16.95 6.41 1.68
N GLN A 174 -15.83 6.05 1.05
CA GLN A 174 -14.63 6.88 0.93
C GLN A 174 -14.28 7.10 -0.55
N LEU A 175 -13.73 8.27 -0.85
CA LEU A 175 -13.34 8.67 -2.20
C LEU A 175 -12.00 9.37 -2.14
N LEU A 176 -11.08 9.02 -3.04
CA LEU A 176 -9.85 9.77 -3.25
C LEU A 176 -9.75 10.16 -4.71
N VAL A 177 -9.90 11.45 -4.99
CA VAL A 177 -9.57 12.06 -6.29
C VAL A 177 -8.17 12.64 -6.13
N CYS A 178 -7.19 12.10 -6.85
CA CYS A 178 -5.79 12.37 -6.51
C CYS A 178 -4.95 12.88 -7.66
N LYS A 179 -3.80 13.44 -7.29
CA LYS A 179 -2.70 13.82 -8.17
C LYS A 179 -1.42 13.16 -7.70
N LYS A 180 -0.48 12.95 -8.61
CA LYS A 180 0.85 12.48 -8.27
C LYS A 180 1.59 13.54 -7.46
N LEU A 181 2.10 13.16 -6.30
CA LEU A 181 2.99 13.97 -5.48
C LEU A 181 4.45 13.54 -5.64
N ASP A 182 4.70 12.24 -5.70
CA ASP A 182 6.03 11.68 -5.90
C ASP A 182 5.97 10.30 -6.60
N GLY A 183 7.11 9.80 -7.08
CA GLY A 183 7.24 8.43 -7.55
C GLY A 183 8.67 8.02 -7.81
N ILE A 184 8.95 6.74 -7.54
CA ILE A 184 10.25 6.11 -7.70
C ILE A 184 10.09 4.82 -8.52
N LYS A 185 11.18 4.32 -9.10
CA LYS A 185 11.16 3.03 -9.79
C LYS A 185 10.78 1.91 -8.83
N ALA A 186 10.02 0.93 -9.34
CA ALA A 186 9.81 -0.31 -8.60
C ALA A 186 11.19 -0.96 -8.31
N PRO A 187 11.33 -1.68 -7.18
CA PRO A 187 12.55 -2.44 -6.91
C PRO A 187 12.89 -3.37 -8.07
N SER A 188 14.17 -3.58 -8.35
CA SER A 188 14.60 -4.52 -9.41
C SER A 188 14.18 -5.97 -9.16
N THR A 189 13.81 -6.29 -7.91
CA THR A 189 13.28 -7.58 -7.47
C THR A 189 11.77 -7.72 -7.64
N ALA A 190 11.07 -6.65 -8.02
CA ALA A 190 9.63 -6.72 -8.27
C ALA A 190 9.31 -7.64 -9.45
N SER A 191 8.21 -8.37 -9.34
CA SER A 191 7.78 -9.29 -10.39
C SER A 191 7.46 -8.54 -11.68
N ALA A 192 8.04 -8.99 -12.79
CA ALA A 192 7.78 -8.44 -14.12
C ALA A 192 6.36 -8.73 -14.65
N GLY A 193 5.58 -9.52 -13.90
CA GLY A 193 4.27 -10.00 -14.33
C GLY A 193 4.34 -11.09 -15.40
N PRO A 194 3.19 -11.67 -15.78
CA PRO A 194 3.11 -12.74 -16.77
C PRO A 194 3.60 -12.31 -18.16
N ASP A 195 3.48 -11.01 -18.47
CA ASP A 195 3.86 -10.45 -19.76
C ASP A 195 5.38 -10.17 -19.84
N GLY A 196 6.10 -10.26 -18.71
CA GLY A 196 7.55 -10.07 -18.65
C GLY A 196 8.02 -8.63 -18.93
N THR A 197 7.11 -7.65 -18.87
CA THR A 197 7.40 -6.26 -19.26
C THR A 197 8.02 -5.43 -18.12
N GLY A 198 7.94 -5.91 -16.88
CA GLY A 198 8.43 -5.19 -15.70
C GLY A 198 7.30 -4.65 -14.82
N ALA A 199 7.66 -4.18 -13.62
CA ALA A 199 6.71 -3.62 -12.66
C ALA A 199 6.61 -2.09 -12.77
N VAL A 200 5.39 -1.55 -12.75
CA VAL A 200 5.20 -0.09 -12.75
C VAL A 200 5.76 0.58 -11.51
N ASP A 201 6.19 1.82 -11.66
CA ASP A 201 6.77 2.66 -10.61
C ASP A 201 5.91 2.71 -9.33
N TRP A 202 6.56 2.82 -8.18
CA TRP A 202 5.88 3.14 -6.92
C TRP A 202 5.49 4.62 -6.92
N LEU A 203 4.31 4.94 -6.41
CA LEU A 203 3.76 6.29 -6.45
C LEU A 203 3.30 6.73 -5.06
N TYR A 204 3.50 8.01 -4.78
CA TYR A 204 2.81 8.70 -3.70
C TYR A 204 1.82 9.68 -4.33
N LEU A 205 0.53 9.48 -4.04
CA LEU A 205 -0.57 10.29 -4.54
C LEU A 205 -1.26 10.98 -3.36
N GLY A 206 -1.72 12.19 -3.59
CA GLY A 206 -2.47 12.96 -2.60
C GLY A 206 -3.69 13.63 -3.20
N ASP A 207 -4.55 14.13 -2.32
CA ASP A 207 -5.80 14.77 -2.67
C ASP A 207 -5.62 15.89 -3.71
N ALA A 208 -6.43 15.84 -4.75
CA ALA A 208 -6.55 16.86 -5.79
C ALA A 208 -7.79 17.76 -5.61
N GLY A 209 -8.58 17.52 -4.57
CA GLY A 209 -9.84 18.19 -4.24
C GLY A 209 -11.04 17.25 -4.43
N GLY A 210 -12.01 17.36 -3.51
CA GLY A 210 -13.26 16.56 -3.56
C GLY A 210 -13.15 15.15 -2.96
N SER A 211 -12.04 14.82 -2.29
CA SER A 211 -11.88 13.55 -1.59
C SER A 211 -12.67 13.48 -0.28
N ILE A 212 -13.03 12.27 0.14
CA ILE A 212 -13.88 11.95 1.30
C ILE A 212 -13.22 10.84 2.11
N GLY A 213 -12.84 11.13 3.36
CA GLY A 213 -12.37 10.16 4.36
C GLY A 213 -10.96 9.58 4.15
N VAL A 214 -10.36 9.79 2.98
CA VAL A 214 -8.96 9.47 2.64
C VAL A 214 -8.36 10.65 1.87
N SER A 215 -7.09 10.95 2.10
CA SER A 215 -6.39 12.10 1.50
C SER A 215 -5.09 11.71 0.80
N TYR A 216 -4.55 10.53 1.09
CA TYR A 216 -3.29 10.07 0.53
C TYR A 216 -3.36 8.58 0.20
N VAL A 217 -2.65 8.18 -0.86
CA VAL A 217 -2.43 6.77 -1.17
C VAL A 217 -1.02 6.53 -1.68
N TYR A 218 -0.42 5.46 -1.19
CA TYR A 218 0.86 4.95 -1.70
C TYR A 218 0.62 3.71 -2.54
N ARG A 219 1.12 3.70 -3.78
CA ARG A 219 1.20 2.51 -4.63
C ARG A 219 2.57 1.88 -4.44
N VAL A 220 2.61 0.70 -3.84
CA VAL A 220 3.83 -0.04 -3.48
C VAL A 220 3.67 -1.54 -3.75
N ASN A 221 4.77 -2.30 -3.73
CA ASN A 221 4.80 -3.72 -4.08
C ASN A 221 4.13 -4.00 -5.43
N THR A 222 4.41 -3.16 -6.43
CA THR A 222 3.88 -3.33 -7.79
C THR A 222 4.42 -4.62 -8.44
N ALA A 223 3.59 -5.25 -9.26
CA ALA A 223 3.97 -6.36 -10.13
C ALA A 223 3.33 -6.15 -11.50
N GLY A 224 4.11 -6.32 -12.57
CA GLY A 224 3.66 -6.10 -13.94
C GLY A 224 3.23 -4.66 -14.26
N GLY A 225 2.50 -4.52 -15.37
CA GLY A 225 1.87 -3.27 -15.79
C GLY A 225 2.72 -2.33 -16.64
N VAL A 226 4.00 -2.62 -16.87
CA VAL A 226 4.82 -1.86 -17.83
C VAL A 226 4.39 -2.19 -19.26
N SER A 227 4.40 -1.21 -20.16
CA SER A 227 4.00 -1.41 -21.56
C SER A 227 4.87 -2.43 -22.29
N HIS A 228 4.29 -3.11 -23.29
CA HIS A 228 4.98 -3.98 -24.24
C HIS A 228 5.87 -3.22 -25.25
N GLY A 229 5.88 -1.89 -25.18
CA GLY A 229 6.60 -1.02 -26.11
C GLY A 229 5.80 -0.71 -27.38
N CYS A 230 6.12 0.41 -28.04
CA CYS A 230 5.41 0.83 -29.24
C CYS A 230 5.94 0.15 -30.50
N LYS A 231 5.19 -0.83 -31.01
CA LYS A 231 5.48 -1.50 -32.29
C LYS A 231 4.78 -0.84 -33.48
N ALA A 232 3.68 -0.15 -33.23
CA ALA A 232 2.91 0.63 -34.18
C ALA A 232 2.07 1.67 -33.44
N LYS A 233 1.45 2.59 -34.18
CA LYS A 233 0.43 3.48 -33.64
C LYS A 233 -0.75 2.65 -33.11
N GLY A 234 -1.18 2.89 -31.88
CA GLY A 234 -2.28 2.13 -31.28
C GLY A 234 -2.35 2.23 -29.77
N THR A 235 -3.08 1.30 -29.17
CA THR A 235 -3.23 1.14 -27.72
C THR A 235 -2.50 -0.11 -27.23
N ASP A 236 -2.11 -0.07 -25.97
CA ASP A 236 -1.51 -1.19 -25.26
C ASP A 236 -2.15 -1.30 -23.86
N SER A 237 -2.21 -2.51 -23.32
CA SER A 237 -2.73 -2.78 -21.99
C SER A 237 -1.99 -3.96 -21.38
N THR A 238 -1.48 -3.77 -20.18
CA THR A 238 -0.71 -4.79 -19.46
C THR A 238 -1.36 -5.06 -18.12
N SER A 239 -1.49 -6.34 -17.77
CA SER A 239 -2.00 -6.73 -16.45
C SER A 239 -1.05 -6.28 -15.35
N TYR A 240 -1.60 -5.84 -14.21
CA TYR A 240 -0.81 -5.45 -13.06
C TYR A 240 -1.52 -5.76 -11.76
N SER A 241 -0.74 -5.87 -10.70
CA SER A 241 -1.23 -5.87 -9.34
C SER A 241 -0.33 -5.03 -8.43
N THR A 242 -0.86 -4.57 -7.30
CA THR A 242 -0.13 -3.71 -6.38
C THR A 242 -0.80 -3.67 -5.01
N LEU A 243 -0.09 -3.16 -4.01
CA LEU A 243 -0.67 -2.72 -2.75
C LEU A 243 -0.88 -1.21 -2.76
N TYR A 244 -2.07 -0.78 -2.34
CA TYR A 244 -2.45 0.61 -2.13
C TYR A 244 -2.64 0.86 -0.62
N TRP A 245 -1.86 1.76 -0.06
CA TRP A 245 -1.94 2.12 1.36
C TRP A 245 -2.60 3.48 1.51
N PHE A 246 -3.83 3.50 2.02
CA PHE A 246 -4.67 4.69 2.11
C PHE A 246 -4.57 5.34 3.48
N TYR A 247 -4.39 6.66 3.51
CA TYR A 247 -4.29 7.46 4.74
C TYR A 247 -5.26 8.65 4.72
N GLY A 248 -5.69 9.09 5.90
CA GLY A 248 -6.50 10.29 6.13
C GLY A 248 -6.95 10.40 7.57
#